data_AF-A0ABD3WB01-F1
#
_entry.id   AF-A0ABD3WB01-F1
#
_cell.length_a   1.000
_cell.length_b   1.000
_cell.length_c   1.000
_cell.angle_alpha   90.00
_cell.angle_beta   90.00
_cell.angle_gamma   90.00
#
_symmetry.space_group_name_H-M   'P 1'
#
loop_
_entity.id
_entity.type
_entity.pdbx_description
1 polymer ?
#
loop_
_entity_poly.entity_id
_entity_poly.type
_entity_poly.pdbx_seq_one_letter_code
_entity_poly.pdbx_strand_id
1 'polypeptide(L)'
;MENTTLTTSHCAPMENTTLTTSYCAPMENTTLTTSHCAPMENTTLTTSHCAPMENTTLTTSHCAPMENTTLTTSHCAPMENTTLTTSHCAPMENTTLTTSHCAPMENTTLTTSHCAPMENTTLTTSY
;
A
#
# COMPACT_ATOMS: atom_id res chain seq x y z
N MET A 1 1.51 25.25 -12.37
CA MET A 1 1.63 24.51 -11.10
C MET A 1 3.05 24.66 -10.63
N GLU A 2 3.23 25.22 -9.43
CA GLU A 2 4.54 25.40 -8.81
C GLU A 2 4.81 24.14 -8.00
N ASN A 3 5.76 23.31 -8.45
CA ASN A 3 6.14 22.10 -7.73
C ASN A 3 7.02 22.51 -6.55
N THR A 4 6.62 22.15 -5.34
CA THR A 4 7.34 22.54 -4.13
C THR A 4 8.17 21.35 -3.62
N THR A 5 9.45 21.60 -3.32
CA THR A 5 10.35 20.59 -2.74
C THR A 5 10.68 20.96 -1.30
N LEU A 6 10.37 20.07 -0.34
CA LEU A 6 10.75 20.25 1.06
C LEU A 6 11.47 19.00 1.58
N THR A 7 12.38 19.20 2.52
CA THR A 7 13.02 18.08 3.22
C THR A 7 12.06 17.46 4.24
N THR A 8 11.42 18.29 5.07
CA THR A 8 10.52 17.83 6.13
C THR A 8 9.33 18.76 6.25
N SER A 9 8.13 18.19 6.40
CA SER A 9 6.91 18.95 6.74
C SER A 9 6.22 18.34 7.95
N HIS A 10 5.60 19.21 8.74
CA HIS A 10 4.72 18.86 9.86
C HIS A 10 3.42 19.66 9.72
N CYS A 11 2.28 18.97 9.64
CA CYS A 11 0.94 19.56 9.76
C CYS A 11 0.54 20.64 8.73
N ALA A 12 0.61 20.34 7.43
CA ALA A 12 -0.15 21.10 6.42
C ALA A 12 -0.59 20.18 5.27
N PRO A 13 -1.84 20.29 4.77
CA PRO A 13 -2.22 19.63 3.53
C PRO A 13 -1.33 20.11 2.40
N MET A 14 -0.90 19.20 1.53
CA MET A 14 0.01 19.49 0.43
C MET A 14 -0.51 18.91 -0.87
N GLU A 15 -0.39 19.70 -1.93
CA GLU A 15 -0.70 19.30 -3.30
C GLU A 15 0.55 19.48 -4.16
N ASN A 16 0.75 18.61 -5.15
CA ASN A 16 1.81 18.78 -6.17
C ASN A 16 3.20 19.00 -5.57
N THR A 17 3.60 18.11 -4.65
CA THR A 17 4.78 18.30 -3.79
C THR A 17 5.73 17.11 -3.84
N THR A 18 7.04 17.38 -3.75
CA THR A 18 8.07 16.37 -3.48
C THR A 18 8.63 16.54 -2.07
N LEU A 19 8.55 15.51 -1.22
CA LEU A 19 9.07 15.52 0.14
C LEU A 19 10.04 14.37 0.43
N THR A 20 10.97 14.58 1.36
CA THR A 20 11.68 13.45 1.98
C THR A 20 10.84 12.83 3.09
N THR A 21 10.42 13.63 4.08
CA THR A 21 9.70 13.11 5.25
C THR A 21 8.48 13.95 5.60
N SER A 22 7.34 13.30 5.81
CA SER A 22 6.09 13.95 6.25
C SER A 22 5.59 13.36 7.57
N TYR A 23 5.12 14.24 8.45
CA TYR A 23 4.45 13.89 9.70
C TYR A 23 3.08 14.58 9.74
N CYS A 24 2.00 13.80 9.66
CA CYS A 24 0.59 14.20 9.82
C CYS A 24 0.08 15.34 8.93
N ALA A 25 -0.40 15.02 7.72
CA ALA A 25 -1.41 15.80 6.97
C ALA A 25 -1.84 15.08 5.67
N PRO A 26 -3.09 15.20 5.20
CA PRO A 26 -3.50 14.60 3.92
C PRO A 26 -2.69 15.16 2.75
N MET A 27 -2.35 14.30 1.79
CA MET A 27 -1.48 14.63 0.66
C MET A 27 -2.10 14.16 -0.66
N GLU A 28 -2.06 15.03 -1.67
CA GLU A 28 -2.56 14.75 -3.02
C GLU A 28 -1.48 15.02 -4.08
N ASN A 29 -1.33 14.13 -5.05
CA ASN A 29 -0.37 14.29 -6.15
C ASN A 29 1.06 14.49 -5.62
N THR A 30 1.54 13.56 -4.78
CA THR A 30 2.82 13.70 -4.08
C THR A 30 3.83 12.59 -4.37
N THR A 31 5.11 12.94 -4.28
CA THR A 31 6.23 11.98 -4.20
C THR A 31 6.90 12.14 -2.85
N LEU A 32 6.98 11.05 -2.08
CA LEU A 32 7.46 11.07 -0.71
C LEU A 32 8.41 9.90 -0.43
N THR A 33 9.43 10.08 0.41
CA THR A 33 10.27 8.94 0.84
C THR A 33 9.65 8.23 2.05
N THR A 34 9.31 8.99 3.09
CA THR A 34 8.77 8.43 4.33
C THR A 34 7.56 9.21 4.82
N SER A 35 6.47 8.51 5.12
CA SER A 35 5.26 9.08 5.73
C SER A 35 4.93 8.45 7.07
N HIS A 36 4.51 9.28 8.01
CA HIS A 36 3.88 8.85 9.26
C HIS A 36 2.52 9.53 9.43
N CYS A 37 1.45 8.71 9.47
CA CYS A 37 0.08 9.07 9.82
C CYS A 37 -0.63 10.12 8.94
N ALA A 38 -1.00 9.78 7.69
CA ALA A 38 -1.88 10.63 6.88
C ALA A 38 -2.56 9.91 5.71
N PRO A 39 -3.84 10.18 5.39
CA PRO A 39 -4.46 9.75 4.13
C PRO A 39 -3.67 10.29 2.92
N MET A 40 -3.48 9.45 1.90
CA MET A 40 -2.76 9.84 0.69
C MET A 40 -3.53 9.43 -0.56
N GLU A 41 -3.60 10.34 -1.53
CA GLU A 41 -4.21 10.11 -2.83
C GLU A 41 -3.19 10.41 -3.94
N ASN A 42 -3.20 9.62 -5.01
CA ASN A 42 -2.37 9.83 -6.21
C ASN A 42 -0.87 10.02 -5.85
N THR A 43 -0.32 9.06 -5.10
CA THR A 43 0.98 9.23 -4.43
C THR A 43 1.97 8.12 -4.79
N THR A 44 3.24 8.49 -4.95
CA THR A 44 4.38 7.56 -4.96
C THR A 44 5.16 7.68 -3.66
N LEU A 45 5.31 6.57 -2.93
CA LEU A 45 5.95 6.55 -1.62
C LEU A 45 6.95 5.38 -1.49
N THR A 46 8.04 5.56 -0.74
CA THR A 46 8.93 4.43 -0.41
C THR A 46 8.41 3.69 0.82
N THR A 47 8.20 4.40 1.93
CA THR A 47 7.81 3.79 3.22
C THR A 47 6.64 4.53 3.85
N SER A 48 5.61 3.79 4.24
CA SER A 48 4.44 4.31 4.96
C SER A 48 4.22 3.60 6.29
N HIS A 49 3.84 4.37 7.31
CA HIS A 49 3.35 3.85 8.57
C HIS A 49 1.99 4.49 8.92
N CYS A 50 0.95 3.65 9.00
CA CYS A 50 -0.40 3.94 9.51
C CYS A 50 -1.21 4.98 8.73
N ALA A 51 -1.70 4.64 7.52
CA ALA A 51 -2.52 5.55 6.72
C ALA A 51 -3.41 4.82 5.69
N PRO A 52 -4.67 5.23 5.47
CA PRO A 52 -5.41 4.82 4.28
C PRO A 52 -4.76 5.42 3.01
N MET A 53 -4.68 4.64 1.94
CA MET A 53 -4.06 5.08 0.69
C MET A 53 -4.91 4.69 -0.51
N GLU A 54 -5.09 5.63 -1.45
CA GLU A 54 -5.84 5.44 -2.69
C GLU A 54 -4.99 5.85 -3.90
N ASN A 55 -5.01 5.04 -4.96
CA ASN A 55 -4.27 5.30 -6.20
C ASN A 55 -2.77 5.51 -5.93
N THR A 56 -2.13 4.53 -5.29
CA THR A 56 -0.74 4.68 -4.81
C THR A 56 0.21 3.61 -5.32
N THR A 57 1.47 4.02 -5.51
CA THR A 57 2.60 3.11 -5.69
C THR A 57 3.49 3.20 -4.46
N LEU A 58 3.73 2.06 -3.80
CA LEU A 58 4.49 2.01 -2.55
C LEU A 58 5.49 0.86 -2.52
N THR A 59 6.63 1.05 -1.86
CA THR A 59 7.59 -0.06 -1.64
C THR A 59 7.23 -0.86 -0.39
N THR A 60 7.07 -0.19 0.74
CA THR A 60 6.84 -0.83 2.04
C THR A 60 5.71 -0.15 2.81
N SER A 61 4.74 -0.95 3.26
CA SER A 61 3.63 -0.49 4.12
C SER A 61 3.55 -1.24 5.43
N HIS A 62 3.17 -0.51 6.48
CA HIS A 62 2.79 -1.09 7.76
C HIS A 62 1.45 -0.52 8.24
N CYS A 63 0.48 -1.40 8.47
CA CYS A 63 -0.80 -1.15 9.16
C CYS A 63 -1.75 -0.15 8.47
N ALA A 64 -2.15 -0.40 7.23
CA ALA A 64 -2.87 0.56 6.40
C ALA A 64 -3.88 -0.10 5.43
N PRO A 65 -5.17 0.28 5.39
CA PRO A 65 -6.05 -0.14 4.31
C PRO A 65 -5.65 0.53 2.98
N MET A 66 -5.78 -0.19 1.88
CA MET A 66 -5.31 0.23 0.56
C MET A 66 -6.29 -0.10 -0.54
N GLU A 67 -6.52 0.88 -1.43
CA GLU A 67 -7.37 0.75 -2.62
C GLU A 67 -6.61 1.18 -3.88
N ASN A 68 -6.71 0.42 -4.96
CA ASN A 68 -6.10 0.73 -6.25
C ASN A 68 -4.58 0.95 -6.12
N THR A 69 -3.87 -0.03 -5.57
CA THR A 69 -2.45 0.12 -5.21
C THR A 69 -1.52 -0.89 -5.86
N THR A 70 -0.29 -0.45 -6.12
CA THR A 70 0.84 -1.33 -6.42
C THR A 70 1.83 -1.28 -5.28
N LEU A 71 2.11 -2.43 -4.66
CA LEU A 71 2.95 -2.52 -3.47
C LEU A 71 3.99 -3.65 -3.59
N THR A 72 5.18 -3.46 -3.04
CA THR A 72 6.17 -4.55 -2.96
C THR A 72 5.97 -5.39 -1.70
N THR A 73 5.93 -4.75 -0.53
CA THR A 73 5.84 -5.45 0.76
C THR A 73 4.80 -4.82 1.65
N SER A 74 3.92 -5.65 2.23
CA SER A 74 2.93 -5.21 3.21
C SER A 74 2.91 -6.06 4.47
N HIS A 75 2.63 -5.39 5.59
CA HIS A 75 2.37 -6.01 6.88
C HIS A 75 1.05 -5.49 7.48
N CYS A 76 0.10 -6.39 7.70
CA CYS A 76 -1.14 -6.18 8.47
C CYS A 76 -2.12 -5.14 7.88
N ALA A 77 -2.67 -5.40 6.69
CA ALA A 77 -3.46 -4.41 5.94
C ALA A 77 -4.58 -5.04 5.08
N PRO A 78 -5.85 -4.61 5.18
CA PRO A 78 -6.87 -4.93 4.18
C PRO A 78 -6.52 -4.30 2.83
N MET A 79 -6.79 -5.01 1.74
CA MET A 79 -6.47 -4.56 0.39
C MET A 79 -7.57 -4.85 -0.61
N GLU A 80 -7.86 -3.86 -1.46
CA GLU A 80 -8.79 -3.97 -2.57
C GLU A 80 -8.14 -3.48 -3.87
N ASN A 81 -8.34 -4.22 -4.97
CA ASN A 81 -7.84 -3.86 -6.30
C ASN A 81 -6.32 -3.61 -6.30
N THR A 82 -5.54 -4.59 -5.81
CA THR A 82 -4.09 -4.41 -5.60
C THR A 82 -3.23 -5.40 -6.38
N THR A 83 -2.04 -4.93 -6.73
CA THR A 83 -0.92 -5.79 -7.15
C THR A 83 0.16 -5.77 -6.09
N LEU A 84 0.52 -6.94 -5.56
CA LEU A 84 1.46 -7.06 -4.45
C LEU A 84 2.48 -8.18 -4.67
N THR A 85 3.73 -7.95 -4.25
CA THR A 85 4.75 -9.02 -4.26
C THR A 85 4.66 -9.88 -3.02
N THR A 86 4.71 -9.28 -1.83
CA THR A 86 4.76 -10.01 -0.56
C THR A 86 3.79 -9.44 0.47
N SER A 87 2.98 -10.30 1.07
CA SER A 87 2.07 -9.92 2.15
C SER A 87 2.18 -10.81 3.39
N HIS A 88 2.00 -10.18 4.54
CA HIS A 88 1.85 -10.85 5.83
C HIS A 88 0.58 -10.38 6.55
N CYS A 89 -0.33 -11.32 6.83
CA CYS A 89 -1.52 -11.18 7.67
C CYS A 89 -2.55 -10.14 7.19
N ALA A 90 -3.26 -10.41 6.09
CA ALA A 90 -4.17 -9.43 5.46
C ALA A 90 -5.37 -10.08 4.75
N PRO A 91 -6.61 -9.60 4.93
CA PRO A 91 -7.70 -9.91 3.99
C PRO A 91 -7.47 -9.19 2.65
N MET A 92 -7.80 -9.87 1.55
CA MET A 92 -7.59 -9.33 0.19
C MET A 92 -8.77 -9.61 -0.73
N GLU A 93 -9.15 -8.60 -1.51
CA GLU A 93 -10.18 -8.69 -2.54
C GLU A 93 -9.66 -8.14 -3.88
N ASN A 94 -9.93 -8.86 -4.98
CA ASN A 94 -9.56 -8.44 -6.34
C ASN A 94 -8.05 -8.16 -6.47
N THR A 95 -7.21 -9.11 -6.04
CA THR A 95 -5.75 -8.90 -5.96
C THR A 95 -4.94 -9.85 -6.82
N THR A 96 -3.78 -9.36 -7.29
CA THR A 96 -2.70 -10.20 -7.83
C THR A 96 -1.55 -10.21 -6.85
N LEU A 97 -1.15 -11.39 -6.37
CA LEU A 97 -0.13 -11.56 -5.35
C LEU A 97 0.91 -12.62 -5.72
N THR A 98 2.18 -12.35 -5.42
CA THR A 98 3.23 -13.38 -5.58
C THR A 98 3.29 -14.29 -4.35
N THR A 99 3.47 -13.73 -3.16
CA THR A 99 3.66 -14.51 -1.92
C THR A 99 2.77 -14.00 -0.79
N SER A 100 2.06 -14.93 -0.14
CA SER A 100 1.23 -14.62 1.03
C SER A 100 1.51 -15.50 2.24
N HIS A 101 1.39 -14.91 3.43
CA HIS A 101 1.37 -15.60 4.70
C HIS A 101 0.13 -15.20 5.52
N CYS A 102 -0.73 -16.17 5.88
CA CYS A 102 -1.85 -16.04 6.84
C CYS A 102 -2.99 -15.06 6.45
N ALA A 103 -3.70 -15.28 5.34
CA ALA A 103 -4.57 -14.26 4.75
C ALA A 103 -5.82 -14.80 4.01
N PRO A 104 -7.08 -14.55 4.45
CA PRO A 104 -8.26 -14.88 3.63
C PRO A 104 -8.28 -14.07 2.32
N MET A 105 -8.71 -14.70 1.24
CA MET A 105 -8.65 -14.13 -0.11
C MET A 105 -9.94 -14.37 -0.89
N GLU A 106 -10.37 -13.32 -1.61
CA GLU A 106 -11.49 -13.37 -2.55
C GLU A 106 -11.08 -12.78 -3.92
N ASN A 107 -11.41 -13.46 -5.01
CA ASN A 107 -11.14 -13.01 -6.38
C ASN A 107 -9.66 -12.70 -6.61
N THR A 108 -8.77 -13.63 -6.24
CA THR A 108 -7.32 -13.40 -6.26
C THR A 108 -6.57 -14.29 -7.25
N THR A 109 -5.48 -13.78 -7.80
CA THR A 109 -4.46 -14.59 -8.48
C THR A 109 -3.22 -14.65 -7.59
N LEU A 110 -2.80 -15.86 -7.20
CA LEU A 110 -1.69 -16.08 -6.27
C LEU A 110 -0.65 -17.06 -6.82
N THR A 111 0.63 -16.74 -6.63
CA THR A 111 1.71 -17.67 -6.98
C THR A 111 2.01 -18.65 -5.84
N THR A 112 2.19 -18.15 -4.61
CA THR A 112 2.63 -18.93 -3.44
C THR A 112 1.86 -18.53 -2.18
N SER A 113 1.36 -19.52 -1.42
CA SER A 113 0.66 -19.28 -0.16
C SER A 113 1.16 -20.16 0.97
N HIS A 114 1.21 -19.61 2.18
CA HIS A 114 1.30 -20.36 3.42
C HIS A 114 0.15 -19.95 4.36
N CYS A 115 -0.84 -20.85 4.48
CA CYS A 115 -2.05 -20.79 5.30
C CYS A 115 -3.09 -19.72 4.96
N ALA A 116 -4.20 -20.13 4.32
CA ALA A 116 -5.46 -19.37 4.25
C ALA A 116 -6.64 -20.17 3.64
N PRO A 117 -7.90 -19.82 3.99
CA PRO A 117 -9.07 -20.11 3.15
C PRO A 117 -9.09 -19.17 1.91
N MET A 118 -9.54 -19.70 0.77
CA MET A 118 -9.54 -19.01 -0.53
C MET A 118 -10.89 -19.19 -1.22
N GLU A 119 -11.43 -18.11 -1.78
CA GLU A 119 -12.63 -18.12 -2.61
C GLU A 119 -12.34 -17.43 -3.95
N ASN A 120 -12.77 -18.05 -5.05
CA ASN A 120 -12.50 -17.56 -6.41
C ASN A 120 -11.02 -17.25 -6.67
N THR A 121 -10.11 -18.09 -6.15
CA THR A 121 -8.66 -17.91 -6.27
C THR A 121 -8.06 -18.84 -7.33
N THR A 122 -7.15 -18.28 -8.14
CA THR A 122 -6.22 -19.07 -8.97
C THR A 122 -4.88 -19.17 -8.24
N LEU A 123 -4.49 -20.39 -7.81
CA LEU A 123 -3.22 -20.65 -7.15
C LEU A 123 -2.27 -21.46 -8.06
N THR A 124 -1.08 -20.92 -8.31
CA THR A 124 -0.09 -21.57 -9.20
C THR A 124 0.79 -22.58 -8.45
N THR A 125 1.15 -22.32 -7.20
CA THR A 125 2.02 -23.19 -6.38
C THR A 125 1.55 -23.22 -4.92
N SER A 126 1.36 -24.42 -4.36
CA SER A 126 1.05 -24.64 -2.94
C SER A 126 2.22 -25.34 -2.24
N TYR A 127 2.54 -24.94 -1.00
CA TYR A 127 3.52 -25.60 -0.13
C TYR A 127 2.87 -26.14 1.13
#